data_AF-A0AAV8YHZ9-F1
#
_entry.id   AF-A0AAV8YHZ9-F1
#
_cell.length_a   1.000
_cell.length_b   1.000
_cell.length_c   1.000
_cell.angle_alpha   90.00
_cell.angle_beta   90.00
_cell.angle_gamma   90.00
#
_symmetry.space_group_name_H-M   'P 1'
#
loop_
_entity.id
_entity.type
_entity.pdbx_description
1 polymer ?
#
loop_
_entity_poly.entity_id
_entity_poly.type
_entity_poly.pdbx_seq_one_letter_code
_entity_poly.pdbx_strand_id
1 'polypeptide(L)'
;MDDDYDDRPWDSGDRMDNDVSGGEESENPEQVLAECAEKFSTPDYIMEPGIFSQLKRYFQSGGNPLQVIEELSQNYTAVAQMANLIAEWLIIGGVKVTDVQAMVENHLKEMILKTFDPKKADTIFTEEGETPAWLTQLIEHPTWRSLIYRLAEEYPDCLMLNFTIKLISDAGFQGEITSISTAAQQLEVFSRVLKTSISSFLTNPEEWQNTSKECAKMVCHGQHTYVYSQVIIHILARESKGGSSMKRLSQEITKCAQKKNTLSIQSGNDVTPITMALNGASAYPTACQALTAMLSKNTLNPADITVLYRNYNAPDPPPIDLIRTPQFLELLVDSLFKPGVKLNPDYKPKYIHLLAYGASVSEVQPKKGQKRTLNKDELQPTIRAIETVHNICNGNKGSSELIAELSTIYQSLK
;
A
#
# COMPACT_ATOMS: atom_id res chain seq x y z
N MET A 1 52.24 17.24 -35.89
CA MET A 1 52.96 18.35 -35.23
C MET A 1 51.89 19.11 -34.51
N ASP A 2 51.56 18.83 -33.25
CA ASP A 2 52.37 18.23 -32.17
C ASP A 2 51.46 17.39 -31.26
N ASP A 3 51.97 16.23 -30.83
CA ASP A 3 51.36 15.39 -29.79
C ASP A 3 51.92 15.86 -28.43
N ASP A 4 51.12 16.61 -27.67
CA ASP A 4 51.39 16.86 -26.24
C ASP A 4 50.92 15.63 -25.45
N TYR A 5 51.85 14.72 -25.19
CA TYR A 5 51.71 13.70 -24.15
C TYR A 5 51.84 14.38 -22.78
N ASP A 6 50.71 14.51 -22.08
CA ASP A 6 50.62 15.01 -20.71
C ASP A 6 51.12 13.92 -19.75
N ASP A 7 52.43 13.91 -19.47
CA ASP A 7 53.08 13.09 -18.43
C ASP A 7 52.53 13.48 -17.05
N ARG A 8 51.50 12.78 -16.57
CA ARG A 8 51.06 12.87 -15.17
C ARG A 8 51.77 11.80 -14.32
N PRO A 9 52.58 12.21 -13.33
CA PRO A 9 53.13 11.31 -12.33
C PRO A 9 52.00 10.64 -11.54
N TRP A 10 52.16 9.35 -11.24
CA TRP A 10 51.25 8.49 -10.47
C TRP A 10 51.14 8.85 -8.98
N ASP A 11 51.28 10.13 -8.62
CA ASP A 11 51.32 10.57 -7.24
C ASP A 11 50.44 11.81 -7.07
N SER A 12 49.13 11.58 -6.98
CA SER A 12 48.17 12.57 -6.48
C SER A 12 47.07 11.86 -5.71
N GLY A 13 47.45 11.40 -4.51
CA GLY A 13 46.69 11.51 -3.27
C GLY A 13 45.17 11.30 -3.31
N ASP A 14 44.73 10.07 -3.46
CA ASP A 14 43.54 9.60 -2.72
C ASP A 14 44.02 9.04 -1.38
N ARG A 15 43.67 9.76 -0.30
CA ARG A 15 43.79 9.27 1.07
C ARG A 15 42.80 8.11 1.25
N MET A 16 43.27 6.88 1.03
CA MET A 16 42.57 5.70 1.53
C MET A 16 43.04 5.39 2.95
N ASP A 17 42.06 5.26 3.84
CA ASP A 17 42.21 4.99 5.26
C ASP A 17 43.06 3.76 5.54
N ASN A 18 43.93 3.93 6.52
CA ASN A 18 44.85 2.93 7.01
C ASN A 18 44.19 2.25 8.22
N ASP A 19 43.21 1.37 7.98
CA ASP A 19 42.62 0.51 9.02
C ASP A 19 43.26 -0.89 8.95
N VAL A 20 44.39 -1.03 9.63
CA VAL A 20 44.97 -2.35 9.96
C VAL A 20 44.82 -2.57 11.45
N SER A 21 43.81 -3.33 11.85
CA SER A 21 43.79 -4.04 13.13
C SER A 21 42.87 -5.25 13.07
N GLY A 22 43.46 -6.44 12.91
CA GLY A 22 42.84 -7.68 13.38
C GLY A 22 43.05 -8.91 12.49
N GLY A 23 44.17 -9.62 12.70
CA GLY A 23 44.28 -11.06 12.40
C GLY A 23 45.07 -11.44 11.15
N GLU A 24 46.41 -11.39 11.25
CA GLU A 24 47.29 -12.08 10.31
C GLU A 24 47.13 -13.60 10.47
N GLU A 25 46.21 -14.22 9.71
CA GLU A 25 46.47 -15.54 9.18
C GLU A 25 47.34 -15.33 7.93
N SER A 26 48.65 -15.58 8.08
CA SER A 26 49.60 -15.52 6.98
C SER A 26 49.22 -16.59 5.95
N GLU A 27 48.36 -16.24 4.98
CA GLU A 27 48.10 -17.08 3.83
C GLU A 27 49.43 -17.40 3.13
N ASN A 28 49.64 -18.67 2.80
CA ASN A 28 50.89 -19.10 2.21
C ASN A 28 51.03 -18.44 0.82
N PRO A 29 52.09 -17.65 0.55
CA PRO A 29 52.21 -16.89 -0.69
C PRO A 29 52.09 -17.77 -1.95
N GLU A 30 52.53 -19.04 -1.89
CA GLU A 30 52.37 -19.99 -2.99
C GLU A 30 50.91 -20.36 -3.29
N GLN A 31 50.04 -20.40 -2.27
CA GLN A 31 48.62 -20.69 -2.46
C GLN A 31 47.88 -19.49 -3.05
N VAL A 32 48.22 -18.28 -2.62
CA VAL A 32 47.65 -17.04 -3.16
C VAL A 32 48.03 -16.85 -4.63
N LEU A 33 49.28 -17.17 -4.98
CA LEU A 33 49.75 -17.13 -6.37
C LEU A 33 49.02 -18.16 -7.26
N ALA A 34 48.81 -19.39 -6.76
CA ALA A 34 48.09 -20.42 -7.48
C ALA A 34 46.60 -20.08 -7.69
N GLU A 35 45.93 -19.56 -6.65
CA GLU A 35 44.53 -19.14 -6.72
C GLU A 35 44.31 -17.98 -7.70
N CYS A 36 45.23 -17.00 -7.70
CA CYS A 36 45.20 -15.89 -8.65
C CYS A 36 45.48 -16.36 -10.08
N ALA A 37 46.45 -17.26 -10.30
CA ALA A 37 46.76 -17.81 -11.63
C ALA A 37 45.59 -18.64 -12.21
N GLU A 38 44.90 -19.41 -11.35
CA GLU A 38 43.68 -20.13 -11.76
C GLU A 38 42.58 -19.15 -12.21
N LYS A 39 42.40 -18.04 -11.49
CA LYS A 39 41.46 -16.97 -11.86
C LYS A 39 41.86 -16.27 -13.16
N PHE A 40 43.13 -15.92 -13.35
CA PHE A 40 43.62 -15.30 -14.59
C PHE A 40 43.51 -16.22 -15.80
N SER A 41 43.49 -17.54 -15.58
CA SER A 41 43.28 -18.54 -16.62
C SER A 41 41.82 -18.68 -17.06
N THR A 42 40.87 -18.03 -16.38
CA THR A 42 39.46 -18.05 -16.79
C THR A 42 39.21 -17.13 -18.00
N PRO A 43 38.29 -17.50 -18.90
CA PRO A 43 38.06 -16.73 -20.12
C PRO A 43 37.53 -15.34 -19.81
N ASP A 44 38.09 -14.33 -20.47
CA ASP A 44 37.73 -12.91 -20.33
C ASP A 44 37.85 -12.32 -18.90
N TYR A 45 38.63 -12.94 -18.01
CA TYR A 45 38.83 -12.46 -16.62
C TYR A 45 39.35 -11.02 -16.54
N ILE A 46 40.03 -10.54 -17.59
CA ILE A 46 40.48 -9.14 -17.70
C ILE A 46 39.33 -8.13 -17.62
N MET A 47 38.10 -8.55 -17.95
CA MET A 47 36.90 -7.71 -17.93
C MET A 47 36.12 -7.80 -16.60
N GLU A 48 36.57 -8.63 -15.65
CA GLU A 48 35.92 -8.77 -14.35
C GLU A 48 36.22 -7.56 -13.44
N PRO A 49 35.24 -7.06 -12.66
CA PRO A 49 35.40 -5.85 -11.85
C PRO A 49 36.48 -5.96 -10.77
N GLY A 50 36.83 -7.18 -10.34
CA GLY A 50 37.85 -7.45 -9.33
C GLY A 50 39.29 -7.59 -9.86
N ILE A 51 39.54 -7.40 -11.15
CA ILE A 51 40.88 -7.67 -11.72
C ILE A 51 41.99 -6.88 -11.03
N PHE A 52 41.76 -5.61 -10.69
CA PHE A 52 42.78 -4.75 -10.08
C PHE A 52 43.14 -5.16 -8.65
N SER A 53 42.15 -5.58 -7.85
CA SER A 53 42.42 -6.07 -6.50
C SER A 53 43.23 -7.38 -6.53
N GLN A 54 42.93 -8.26 -7.49
CA GLN A 54 43.64 -9.54 -7.60
C GLN A 54 45.03 -9.41 -8.22
N LEU A 55 45.22 -8.48 -9.16
CA LEU A 55 46.55 -8.10 -9.62
C LEU A 55 47.40 -7.56 -8.47
N LYS A 56 46.84 -6.67 -7.65
CA LYS A 56 47.54 -6.13 -6.47
C LYS A 56 47.94 -7.23 -5.49
N ARG A 57 47.02 -8.16 -5.18
CA ARG A 57 47.27 -9.32 -4.30
C ARG A 57 48.35 -10.26 -4.88
N TYR A 58 48.32 -10.51 -6.19
CA TYR A 58 49.31 -11.33 -6.88
C TYR A 58 50.71 -10.71 -6.87
N PHE A 59 50.82 -9.40 -7.14
CA PHE A 59 52.11 -8.70 -7.11
C PHE A 59 52.67 -8.55 -5.69
N GLN A 60 51.82 -8.32 -4.69
CA GLN A 60 52.23 -8.28 -3.28
C GLN A 60 52.77 -9.63 -2.79
N SER A 61 52.31 -10.73 -3.38
CA SER A 61 52.76 -12.09 -3.07
C SER A 61 54.00 -12.53 -3.87
N GLY A 62 54.61 -11.63 -4.66
CA GLY A 62 55.83 -11.91 -5.43
C GLY A 62 55.59 -12.55 -6.81
N GLY A 63 54.37 -12.45 -7.34
CA GLY A 63 54.01 -13.04 -8.63
C GLY A 63 54.69 -12.38 -9.83
N ASN A 64 54.91 -13.14 -10.90
CA ASN A 64 55.62 -12.68 -12.10
C ASN A 64 54.69 -11.91 -13.06
N PRO A 65 54.97 -10.63 -13.38
CA PRO A 65 54.15 -9.85 -14.31
C PRO A 65 54.01 -10.45 -15.71
N LEU A 66 55.07 -11.11 -16.22
CA LEU A 66 55.03 -11.70 -17.56
C LEU A 66 54.03 -12.85 -17.66
N GLN A 67 53.96 -13.67 -16.61
CA GLN A 67 53.05 -14.80 -16.56
C GLN A 67 51.59 -14.35 -16.57
N VAL A 68 51.25 -13.30 -15.82
CA VAL A 68 49.90 -12.74 -15.79
C VAL A 68 49.50 -12.12 -17.11
N ILE A 69 50.43 -11.41 -17.78
CA ILE A 69 50.17 -10.85 -19.11
C ILE A 69 49.91 -11.98 -20.11
N GLU A 70 50.71 -13.05 -20.10
CA GLU A 70 50.48 -14.21 -20.96
C GLU A 70 49.14 -14.90 -20.66
N GLU A 71 48.84 -15.17 -19.39
CA GLU A 71 47.59 -15.83 -18.98
C GLU A 71 46.34 -15.00 -19.33
N LEU A 72 46.35 -13.69 -19.05
CA LEU A 72 45.21 -12.82 -19.37
C LEU A 72 45.05 -12.59 -20.88
N SER A 73 46.15 -12.47 -21.63
CA SER A 73 46.09 -12.23 -23.07
C SER A 73 45.69 -13.48 -23.86
N GLN A 74 46.16 -14.66 -23.46
CA GLN A 74 45.81 -15.92 -24.11
C GLN A 74 44.34 -16.30 -23.88
N ASN A 75 43.78 -15.93 -22.72
CA ASN A 75 42.40 -16.26 -22.35
C ASN A 75 41.39 -15.14 -22.65
N TYR A 76 41.81 -14.05 -23.32
CA TYR A 76 40.90 -13.01 -23.79
C TYR A 76 40.20 -13.43 -25.08
N THR A 77 38.91 -13.74 -24.96
CA THR A 77 38.03 -14.13 -26.07
C THR A 77 37.14 -12.99 -26.56
N ALA A 78 37.13 -11.86 -25.86
CA ALA A 78 36.40 -10.64 -26.21
C ALA A 78 34.87 -10.86 -26.35
N VAL A 79 34.28 -11.75 -25.55
CA VAL A 79 32.85 -12.12 -25.67
C VAL A 79 31.94 -10.90 -25.55
N ALA A 80 32.26 -9.96 -24.65
CA ALA A 80 31.52 -8.70 -24.52
C ALA A 80 31.56 -7.85 -25.80
N GLN A 81 32.70 -7.78 -26.48
CA GLN A 81 32.83 -7.03 -27.73
C GLN A 81 32.14 -7.72 -28.90
N MET A 82 32.17 -9.06 -28.94
CA MET A 82 31.40 -9.83 -29.92
C MET A 82 29.89 -9.61 -29.74
N ALA A 83 29.40 -9.50 -28.51
CA ALA A 83 28.00 -9.18 -28.24
C ALA A 83 27.62 -7.77 -28.77
N ASN A 84 28.49 -6.77 -28.57
CA ASN A 84 28.30 -5.43 -29.14
C ASN A 84 28.27 -5.45 -30.67
N LEU A 85 29.17 -6.20 -31.30
CA LEU A 85 29.23 -6.33 -32.76
C LEU A 85 27.96 -6.99 -33.31
N ILE A 86 27.46 -8.03 -32.65
CA ILE A 86 26.18 -8.67 -33.02
C ILE A 86 25.03 -7.68 -32.86
N ALA A 87 25.01 -6.87 -31.80
CA ALA A 87 24.00 -5.83 -31.60
C ALA A 87 24.03 -4.80 -32.75
N GLU A 88 25.21 -4.36 -33.18
CA GLU A 88 25.38 -3.47 -34.33
C GLU A 88 24.90 -4.12 -35.64
N TRP A 89 25.23 -5.39 -35.86
CA TRP A 89 24.78 -6.12 -37.04
C TRP A 89 23.27 -6.29 -37.10
N LEU A 90 22.61 -6.49 -35.96
CA LEU A 90 21.15 -6.51 -35.87
C LEU A 90 20.54 -5.16 -36.27
N ILE A 91 21.17 -4.06 -35.85
CA ILE A 91 20.75 -2.70 -36.22
C ILE A 91 20.91 -2.48 -37.74
N ILE A 92 22.05 -2.87 -38.31
CA ILE A 92 22.30 -2.80 -39.76
C ILE A 92 21.32 -3.69 -40.54
N GLY A 93 20.95 -4.84 -39.98
CA GLY A 93 19.98 -5.78 -40.54
C GLY A 93 18.52 -5.28 -40.53
N GLY A 94 18.27 -4.06 -40.04
CA GLY A 94 16.95 -3.42 -40.07
C GLY A 94 16.14 -3.57 -38.78
N VAL A 95 16.72 -4.15 -37.73
CA VAL A 95 16.11 -4.14 -36.38
C VAL A 95 16.27 -2.75 -35.79
N LYS A 96 15.23 -2.23 -35.14
CA LYS A 96 15.31 -0.91 -34.49
C LYS A 96 16.27 -0.98 -33.31
N VAL A 97 17.04 0.10 -33.12
CA VAL A 97 17.96 0.25 -31.99
C VAL A 97 17.26 0.03 -30.64
N THR A 98 16.02 0.51 -30.51
CA THR A 98 15.20 0.32 -29.31
C THR A 98 14.91 -1.15 -28.99
N ASP A 99 14.74 -1.97 -30.02
CA ASP A 99 14.37 -3.38 -29.84
C ASP A 99 15.61 -4.21 -29.46
N VAL A 100 16.78 -3.86 -30.00
CA VAL A 100 18.07 -4.46 -29.62
C VAL A 100 18.43 -4.08 -28.18
N GLN A 101 18.26 -2.81 -27.80
CA GLN A 101 18.45 -2.36 -26.41
C GLN A 101 17.51 -3.10 -25.46
N ALA A 102 16.22 -3.20 -25.79
CA ALA A 102 15.25 -3.94 -24.98
C ALA A 102 15.62 -5.44 -24.87
N MET A 103 16.20 -6.05 -25.91
CA MET A 103 16.64 -7.44 -25.86
C MET A 103 17.76 -7.64 -24.83
N VAL A 104 18.75 -6.74 -24.81
CA VAL A 104 19.85 -6.77 -23.84
C VAL A 104 19.35 -6.48 -22.43
N GLU A 105 18.52 -5.43 -22.26
CA GLU A 105 17.93 -5.07 -20.97
C GLU A 105 17.09 -6.21 -20.39
N ASN A 106 16.26 -6.86 -21.20
CA ASN A 106 15.44 -7.99 -20.74
C ASN A 106 16.30 -9.20 -20.35
N HIS A 107 17.37 -9.49 -21.09
CA HIS A 107 18.28 -10.58 -20.74
C HIS A 107 19.02 -10.29 -19.43
N LEU A 108 19.53 -9.07 -19.25
CA LEU A 108 20.15 -8.62 -18.00
C LEU A 108 19.16 -8.69 -16.83
N LYS A 109 17.91 -8.26 -17.05
CA LYS A 109 16.85 -8.35 -16.05
C LYS A 109 16.62 -9.80 -15.59
N GLU A 110 16.56 -10.75 -16.52
CA GLU A 110 16.41 -12.17 -16.18
C GLU A 110 17.62 -12.74 -15.45
N MET A 111 18.84 -12.35 -15.86
CA MET A 111 20.05 -12.75 -15.16
C MET A 111 20.05 -12.25 -13.72
N ILE A 112 19.78 -10.95 -13.51
CA ILE A 112 19.72 -10.36 -12.17
C ILE A 112 18.71 -11.10 -11.32
N LEU A 113 17.48 -11.36 -11.82
CA LEU A 113 16.49 -12.12 -11.05
C LEU A 113 16.97 -13.52 -10.63
N LYS A 114 17.79 -14.18 -11.45
CA LYS A 114 18.30 -15.53 -11.15
C LYS A 114 19.50 -15.53 -10.21
N THR A 115 20.36 -14.53 -10.28
CA THR A 115 21.65 -14.51 -9.57
C THR A 115 21.69 -13.52 -8.41
N PHE A 116 20.62 -12.77 -8.16
CA PHE A 116 20.57 -11.79 -7.07
C PHE A 116 20.73 -12.46 -5.71
N ASP A 117 21.70 -11.96 -4.94
CA ASP A 117 21.95 -12.38 -3.56
C ASP A 117 21.74 -11.17 -2.64
N PRO A 118 20.71 -11.18 -1.78
CA PRO A 118 20.38 -10.03 -0.93
C PRO A 118 21.51 -9.71 0.06
N LYS A 119 22.27 -10.72 0.52
CA LYS A 119 23.34 -10.48 1.50
C LYS A 119 24.48 -9.70 0.89
N LYS A 120 24.89 -10.05 -0.33
CA LYS A 120 25.95 -9.35 -1.06
C LYS A 120 25.53 -7.93 -1.44
N ALA A 121 24.26 -7.74 -1.81
CA ALA A 121 23.72 -6.42 -2.10
C ALA A 121 23.73 -5.51 -0.86
N ASP A 122 23.40 -6.06 0.31
CA ASP A 122 23.45 -5.33 1.57
C ASP A 122 24.89 -5.01 1.98
N THR A 123 25.85 -5.90 1.73
CA THR A 123 27.28 -5.66 1.99
C THR A 123 27.79 -4.38 1.33
N ILE A 124 27.42 -4.16 0.06
CA ILE A 124 27.79 -2.93 -0.70
C ILE A 124 27.30 -1.68 0.05
N PHE A 125 26.09 -1.74 0.61
CA PHE A 125 25.50 -0.62 1.36
C PHE A 125 26.11 -0.42 2.75
N THR A 126 26.54 -1.51 3.40
CA THR A 126 27.12 -1.44 4.75
C THR A 126 28.60 -1.07 4.76
N GLU A 127 29.35 -1.47 3.72
CA GLU A 127 30.80 -1.24 3.64
C GLU A 127 31.13 0.14 3.06
N GLU A 128 30.41 0.60 2.03
CA GLU A 128 30.70 1.90 1.40
C GLU A 128 30.11 3.08 2.21
N GLY A 129 29.15 2.85 3.11
CA GLY A 129 28.57 3.85 4.02
C GLY A 129 27.76 4.98 3.35
N GLU A 130 27.94 5.19 2.04
CA GLU A 130 27.24 6.14 1.20
C GLU A 130 26.38 5.45 0.14
N THR A 131 25.39 6.19 -0.39
CA THR A 131 24.53 5.68 -1.45
C THR A 131 25.29 5.64 -2.77
N PRO A 132 25.40 4.49 -3.45
CA PRO A 132 26.17 4.42 -4.69
C PRO A 132 25.58 5.31 -5.79
N ALA A 133 26.41 6.11 -6.45
CA ALA A 133 25.97 7.04 -7.50
C ALA A 133 25.36 6.35 -8.73
N TRP A 134 25.69 5.08 -8.97
CA TRP A 134 25.05 4.30 -10.04
C TRP A 134 23.58 4.00 -9.73
N LEU A 135 23.20 3.95 -8.45
CA LEU A 135 21.83 3.64 -8.04
C LEU A 135 20.87 4.76 -8.42
N THR A 136 21.30 6.02 -8.29
CA THR A 136 20.50 7.18 -8.68
C THR A 136 20.29 7.22 -10.19
N GLN A 137 21.29 6.82 -10.99
CA GLN A 137 21.15 6.70 -12.44
C GLN A 137 20.21 5.53 -12.82
N LEU A 138 20.32 4.41 -12.12
CA LEU A 138 19.51 3.22 -12.38
C LEU A 138 18.01 3.48 -12.17
N ILE A 139 17.64 4.25 -11.14
CA ILE A 139 16.23 4.56 -10.86
C ILE A 139 15.59 5.54 -11.86
N GLU A 140 16.37 6.24 -12.71
CA GLU A 140 15.80 7.12 -13.75
C GLU A 140 15.04 6.31 -14.80
N HIS A 141 15.45 5.07 -15.04
CA HIS A 141 14.86 4.20 -16.05
C HIS A 141 13.71 3.33 -15.49
N PRO A 142 12.53 3.34 -16.14
CA PRO A 142 11.35 2.59 -15.67
C PRO A 142 11.55 1.06 -15.68
N THR A 143 12.34 0.53 -16.62
CA THR A 143 12.64 -0.92 -16.72
C THR A 143 13.29 -1.44 -15.43
N TRP A 144 14.24 -0.68 -14.89
CA TRP A 144 14.98 -1.04 -13.68
C TRP A 144 14.16 -0.80 -12.42
N ARG A 145 13.36 0.28 -12.37
CA ARG A 145 12.37 0.46 -11.27
C ARG A 145 11.44 -0.76 -11.14
N SER A 146 10.94 -1.27 -12.27
CA SER A 146 10.12 -2.49 -12.29
C SER A 146 10.88 -3.73 -11.78
N LEU A 147 12.17 -3.87 -12.10
CA LEU A 147 13.00 -4.96 -11.58
C LEU A 147 13.16 -4.87 -10.06
N ILE A 148 13.46 -3.67 -9.53
CA ILE A 148 13.60 -3.44 -8.09
C ILE A 148 12.31 -3.79 -7.33
N TYR A 149 11.14 -3.40 -7.85
CA TYR A 149 9.86 -3.78 -7.21
C TYR A 149 9.69 -5.29 -7.13
N ARG A 150 10.01 -6.02 -8.21
CA ARG A 150 9.91 -7.48 -8.24
C ARG A 150 10.90 -8.14 -7.27
N LEU A 151 12.14 -7.66 -7.23
CA LEU A 151 13.15 -8.17 -6.29
C LEU A 151 12.73 -7.91 -4.84
N ALA A 152 12.13 -6.76 -4.54
CA ALA A 152 11.67 -6.43 -3.19
C ALA A 152 10.45 -7.24 -2.76
N GLU A 153 9.63 -7.74 -3.69
CA GLU A 153 8.59 -8.73 -3.38
C GLU A 153 9.19 -10.08 -2.98
N GLU A 154 10.26 -10.52 -3.65
CA GLU A 154 10.92 -11.80 -3.40
C GLU A 154 11.84 -11.76 -2.15
N TYR A 155 12.49 -10.63 -1.89
CA TYR A 155 13.46 -10.44 -0.81
C TYR A 155 13.12 -9.20 0.07
N PRO A 156 12.09 -9.28 0.92
CA PRO A 156 11.59 -8.14 1.69
C PRO A 156 12.56 -7.63 2.78
N ASP A 157 13.46 -8.49 3.26
CA ASP A 157 14.40 -8.18 4.34
C ASP A 157 15.69 -7.48 3.85
N CYS A 158 15.87 -7.32 2.54
CA CYS A 158 17.06 -6.71 1.94
C CYS A 158 17.06 -5.19 2.17
N LEU A 159 18.11 -4.68 2.84
CA LEU A 159 18.25 -3.26 3.17
C LEU A 159 18.43 -2.41 1.92
N MET A 160 19.25 -2.86 0.97
CA MET A 160 19.53 -2.15 -0.27
C MET A 160 18.25 -1.95 -1.10
N LEU A 161 17.42 -2.99 -1.25
CA LEU A 161 16.15 -2.89 -1.98
C LEU A 161 15.18 -1.95 -1.26
N ASN A 162 15.12 -2.06 0.07
CA ASN A 162 14.26 -1.22 0.88
C ASN A 162 14.64 0.27 0.76
N PHE A 163 15.94 0.57 0.79
CA PHE A 163 16.46 1.91 0.58
C PHE A 163 16.22 2.40 -0.84
N THR A 164 16.41 1.56 -1.85
CA THR A 164 16.17 1.90 -3.26
C THR A 164 14.71 2.28 -3.50
N ILE A 165 13.75 1.55 -2.91
CA ILE A 165 12.33 1.91 -3.00
C ILE A 165 12.05 3.29 -2.39
N LYS A 166 12.72 3.62 -1.27
CA LYS A 166 12.63 4.94 -0.67
C LYS A 166 13.17 6.02 -1.61
N LEU A 167 14.33 5.81 -2.25
CA LEU A 167 14.87 6.73 -3.26
C LEU A 167 13.93 6.91 -4.45
N ILE A 168 13.33 5.83 -4.97
CA ILE A 168 12.36 5.89 -6.05
C ILE A 168 11.14 6.74 -5.64
N SER A 169 10.71 6.60 -4.38
CA SER A 169 9.64 7.41 -3.81
C SER A 169 10.05 8.89 -3.64
N ASP A 170 11.28 9.18 -3.20
CA ASP A 170 11.84 10.54 -3.09
C ASP A 170 11.94 11.24 -4.47
N ALA A 171 12.28 10.48 -5.51
CA ALA A 171 12.34 10.95 -6.88
C ALA A 171 10.95 11.22 -7.50
N GLY A 172 9.86 10.88 -6.81
CA GLY A 172 8.48 11.16 -7.24
C GLY A 172 7.80 10.04 -8.04
N PHE A 173 8.47 8.91 -8.28
CA PHE A 173 7.91 7.77 -9.04
C PHE A 173 7.02 6.84 -8.20
N GLN A 174 6.50 7.32 -7.07
CA GLN A 174 5.63 6.57 -6.14
C GLN A 174 4.34 6.01 -6.76
N GLY A 175 3.87 6.58 -7.87
CA GLY A 175 2.70 6.08 -8.61
C GLY A 175 2.95 4.79 -9.39
N GLU A 176 4.22 4.45 -9.65
CA GLU A 176 4.62 3.23 -10.37
C GLU A 176 4.73 2.01 -9.45
N ILE A 177 4.69 2.23 -8.13
CA ILE A 177 4.67 1.16 -7.12
C ILE A 177 3.30 0.48 -7.18
N THR A 178 3.12 -0.40 -8.16
CA THR A 178 1.90 -1.16 -8.37
C THR A 178 1.77 -2.33 -7.40
N SER A 179 2.89 -2.76 -6.79
CA SER A 179 2.87 -3.78 -5.75
C SER A 179 2.43 -3.20 -4.41
N ILE A 180 1.18 -3.51 -4.07
CA ILE A 180 0.59 -3.22 -2.77
C ILE A 180 1.38 -3.90 -1.64
N SER A 181 1.94 -5.09 -1.90
CA SER A 181 2.68 -5.89 -0.91
C SER A 181 3.99 -5.22 -0.52
N THR A 182 4.77 -4.74 -1.50
CA THR A 182 6.04 -4.06 -1.27
C THR A 182 5.84 -2.71 -0.57
N ALA A 183 4.82 -1.93 -0.98
CA ALA A 183 4.53 -0.65 -0.35
C ALA A 183 4.07 -0.78 1.10
N ALA A 184 3.32 -1.84 1.44
CA ALA A 184 2.79 -2.05 2.78
C ALA A 184 3.85 -2.35 3.86
N GLN A 185 5.03 -2.85 3.46
CA GLN A 185 6.10 -3.21 4.39
C GLN A 185 6.83 -2.00 4.97
N GLN A 186 6.85 -0.87 4.25
CA GLN A 186 7.52 0.34 4.69
C GLN A 186 6.54 1.47 4.96
N LEU A 187 6.49 1.95 6.20
CA LEU A 187 5.54 3.00 6.62
C LEU A 187 5.69 4.29 5.79
N GLU A 188 6.92 4.72 5.50
CA GLU A 188 7.16 5.97 4.77
C GLU A 188 6.66 5.89 3.32
N VAL A 189 6.99 4.81 2.61
CA VAL A 189 6.53 4.53 1.26
C VAL A 189 5.00 4.40 1.25
N PHE A 190 4.43 3.60 2.15
CA PHE A 190 2.99 3.44 2.29
C PHE A 190 2.28 4.78 2.51
N SER A 191 2.81 5.64 3.38
CA SER A 191 2.22 6.95 3.68
C SER A 191 2.17 7.87 2.47
N ARG A 192 3.21 7.84 1.63
CA ARG A 192 3.29 8.63 0.41
C ARG A 192 2.37 8.11 -0.69
N VAL A 193 2.29 6.79 -0.85
CA VAL A 193 1.33 6.16 -1.77
C VAL A 193 -0.11 6.44 -1.31
N LEU A 194 -0.39 6.33 -0.01
CA LEU A 194 -1.68 6.68 0.59
C LEU A 194 -2.04 8.14 0.33
N LYS A 195 -1.10 9.07 0.54
CA LYS A 195 -1.29 10.50 0.24
C LYS A 195 -1.66 10.72 -1.21
N THR A 196 -0.91 10.13 -2.14
CA THR A 196 -1.16 10.25 -3.59
C THR A 196 -2.54 9.68 -3.95
N SER A 197 -2.92 8.54 -3.37
CA SER A 197 -4.23 7.92 -3.57
C SER A 197 -5.38 8.79 -3.05
N ILE A 198 -5.24 9.38 -1.85
CA ILE A 198 -6.23 10.32 -1.27
C ILE A 198 -6.32 11.59 -2.12
N SER A 199 -5.18 12.13 -2.56
CA SER A 199 -5.14 13.30 -3.45
C SER A 199 -5.86 13.01 -4.77
N SER A 200 -5.61 11.86 -5.40
CA SER A 200 -6.31 11.44 -6.62
C SER A 200 -7.82 11.33 -6.42
N PHE A 201 -8.27 10.77 -5.29
CA PHE A 201 -9.69 10.72 -4.93
C PHE A 201 -10.32 12.12 -4.77
N LEU A 202 -9.57 13.08 -4.22
CA LEU A 202 -10.04 14.46 -4.03
C LEU A 202 -10.05 15.30 -5.31
N THR A 203 -9.09 15.08 -6.22
CA THR A 203 -8.95 15.87 -7.45
C THR A 203 -9.84 15.36 -8.58
N ASN A 204 -10.21 14.08 -8.58
CA ASN A 204 -10.99 13.44 -9.65
C ASN A 204 -12.39 13.04 -9.15
N PRO A 205 -13.33 13.99 -9.01
CA PRO A 205 -14.67 13.73 -8.47
C PRO A 205 -15.54 12.87 -9.41
N GLU A 206 -15.24 12.79 -10.71
CA GLU A 206 -16.00 11.98 -11.66
C GLU A 206 -15.66 10.48 -11.54
N GLU A 207 -14.40 10.15 -11.28
CA GLU A 207 -13.89 8.77 -11.17
C GLU A 207 -13.78 8.27 -9.72
N TRP A 208 -14.43 8.96 -8.78
CA TRP A 208 -14.31 8.68 -7.34
C TRP A 208 -14.57 7.22 -6.96
N GLN A 209 -15.40 6.49 -7.72
CA GLN A 209 -15.69 5.07 -7.48
C GLN A 209 -14.50 4.15 -7.82
N ASN A 210 -13.73 4.48 -8.84
CA ASN A 210 -12.58 3.67 -9.25
C ASN A 210 -11.40 3.98 -8.33
N THR A 211 -11.12 5.26 -8.11
CA THR A 211 -10.04 5.72 -7.22
C THR A 211 -10.26 5.26 -5.78
N SER A 212 -11.50 5.27 -5.28
CA SER A 212 -11.82 4.73 -3.94
C SER A 212 -11.64 3.22 -3.85
N LYS A 213 -11.97 2.45 -4.89
CA LYS A 213 -11.75 0.99 -4.92
C LYS A 213 -10.27 0.65 -4.95
N GLU A 214 -9.45 1.39 -5.70
CA GLU A 214 -8.00 1.22 -5.72
C GLU A 214 -7.38 1.54 -4.37
N CYS A 215 -7.76 2.68 -3.78
CA CYS A 215 -7.39 3.05 -2.42
C CYS A 215 -7.79 1.95 -1.41
N ALA A 216 -9.02 1.45 -1.49
CA ALA A 216 -9.50 0.39 -0.61
C ALA A 216 -8.74 -0.93 -0.80
N LYS A 217 -8.38 -1.30 -2.03
CA LYS A 217 -7.58 -2.51 -2.29
C LYS A 217 -6.22 -2.43 -1.58
N MET A 218 -5.56 -1.28 -1.68
CA MET A 218 -4.27 -1.01 -1.05
C MET A 218 -4.39 -1.01 0.47
N VAL A 219 -5.33 -0.24 1.02
CA VAL A 219 -5.50 -0.11 2.48
C VAL A 219 -5.91 -1.44 3.13
N CYS A 220 -6.74 -2.23 2.44
CA CYS A 220 -7.21 -3.53 2.92
C CYS A 220 -6.27 -4.70 2.59
N HIS A 221 -5.00 -4.45 2.30
CA HIS A 221 -4.00 -5.50 2.11
C HIS A 221 -3.63 -6.17 3.44
N GLY A 222 -3.30 -5.37 4.45
CA GLY A 222 -3.00 -5.82 5.81
C GLY A 222 -3.94 -5.23 6.86
N GLN A 223 -4.02 -5.85 8.04
CA GLN A 223 -4.76 -5.28 9.17
C GLN A 223 -4.09 -4.00 9.68
N HIS A 224 -2.75 -3.98 9.75
CA HIS A 224 -1.97 -2.83 10.22
C HIS A 224 -2.09 -1.64 9.25
N THR A 225 -2.04 -1.88 7.93
CA THR A 225 -2.26 -0.83 6.91
C THR A 225 -3.67 -0.25 7.00
N TYR A 226 -4.67 -1.10 7.25
CA TYR A 226 -6.05 -0.66 7.43
C TYR A 226 -6.20 0.24 8.66
N VAL A 227 -5.68 -0.17 9.82
CA VAL A 227 -5.71 0.63 11.06
C VAL A 227 -5.02 1.98 10.84
N TYR A 228 -3.80 1.97 10.29
CA TYR A 228 -3.03 3.19 10.05
C TYR A 228 -3.79 4.19 9.16
N SER A 229 -4.28 3.72 8.00
CA SER A 229 -5.03 4.57 7.08
C SER A 229 -6.33 5.09 7.67
N GLN A 230 -7.09 4.24 8.38
CA GLN A 230 -8.36 4.67 8.99
C GLN A 230 -8.15 5.71 10.10
N VAL A 231 -7.08 5.61 10.89
CA VAL A 231 -6.73 6.64 11.88
C VAL A 231 -6.42 7.97 11.20
N ILE A 232 -5.60 7.96 10.13
CA ILE A 232 -5.27 9.19 9.38
C ILE A 232 -6.53 9.81 8.78
N ILE A 233 -7.33 9.01 8.07
CA ILE A 233 -8.56 9.51 7.43
C ILE A 233 -9.55 10.02 8.49
N HIS A 234 -9.63 9.38 9.65
CA HIS A 234 -10.47 9.84 10.76
C HIS A 234 -10.00 11.20 11.30
N ILE A 235 -8.68 11.42 11.44
CA ILE A 235 -8.15 12.73 11.84
C ILE A 235 -8.49 13.79 10.78
N LEU A 236 -8.27 13.48 9.49
CA LEU A 236 -8.62 14.38 8.39
C LEU A 236 -10.12 14.66 8.29
N ALA A 237 -10.98 13.71 8.67
CA ALA A 237 -12.43 13.87 8.67
C ALA A 237 -12.94 14.85 9.74
N ARG A 238 -12.11 15.21 10.74
CA ARG A 238 -12.45 16.22 11.76
C ARG A 238 -12.31 17.64 11.24
N GLU A 239 -11.68 17.83 10.09
CA GLU A 239 -11.51 19.15 9.48
C GLU A 239 -12.84 19.72 8.98
N SER A 240 -13.09 20.99 9.31
CA SER A 240 -14.33 21.69 8.94
C SER A 240 -14.50 21.88 7.43
N LYS A 241 -13.40 21.95 6.68
CA LYS A 241 -13.38 22.11 5.22
C LYS A 241 -12.95 20.81 4.57
N GLY A 242 -13.91 20.10 3.95
CA GLY A 242 -13.64 18.87 3.19
C GLY A 242 -13.59 17.57 4.02
N GLY A 243 -13.79 17.65 5.35
CA GLY A 243 -13.83 16.46 6.21
C GLY A 243 -14.95 15.47 5.85
N SER A 244 -16.05 15.93 5.27
CA SER A 244 -17.14 15.08 4.77
C SER A 244 -16.68 14.14 3.65
N SER A 245 -15.85 14.61 2.72
CA SER A 245 -15.27 13.79 1.65
C SER A 245 -14.35 12.71 2.20
N MET A 246 -13.58 13.02 3.25
CA MET A 246 -12.73 12.05 3.95
C MET A 246 -13.56 11.02 4.73
N LYS A 247 -14.62 11.45 5.41
CA LYS A 247 -15.57 10.54 6.07
C LYS A 247 -16.22 9.59 5.06
N ARG A 248 -16.55 10.09 3.87
CA ARG A 248 -17.06 9.25 2.77
C ARG A 248 -16.03 8.23 2.31
N LEU A 249 -14.77 8.63 2.10
CA LEU A 249 -13.69 7.72 1.73
C LEU A 249 -13.51 6.59 2.78
N SER A 250 -13.50 6.93 4.07
CA SER A 250 -13.43 5.94 5.16
C SER A 250 -14.57 4.92 5.11
N GLN A 251 -15.80 5.38 4.83
CA GLN A 251 -16.98 4.52 4.69
C GLN A 251 -16.88 3.58 3.49
N GLU A 252 -16.42 4.06 2.33
CA GLU A 252 -16.22 3.22 1.14
C GLU A 252 -15.12 2.18 1.36
N ILE A 253 -14.00 2.55 1.99
CA ILE A 253 -12.93 1.60 2.34
C ILE A 253 -13.49 0.52 3.28
N THR A 254 -14.28 0.91 4.28
CA THR A 254 -14.92 -0.04 5.22
C THR A 254 -15.91 -0.96 4.51
N LYS A 255 -16.73 -0.44 3.59
CA LYS A 255 -17.64 -1.23 2.75
C LYS A 255 -16.89 -2.23 1.88
N CYS A 256 -15.77 -1.84 1.28
CA CYS A 256 -14.91 -2.73 0.51
C CYS A 256 -14.27 -3.84 1.37
N ALA A 257 -13.79 -3.50 2.58
CA ALA A 257 -13.24 -4.47 3.51
C ALA A 257 -14.29 -5.54 3.91
N GLN A 258 -15.53 -5.09 4.16
CA GLN A 258 -16.64 -5.98 4.52
C GLN A 258 -17.06 -6.90 3.36
N LYS A 259 -17.13 -6.39 2.13
CA LYS A 259 -17.43 -7.22 0.95
C LYS A 259 -16.38 -8.30 0.71
N LYS A 260 -15.10 -7.99 0.94
CA LYS A 260 -14.02 -9.00 0.85
C LYS A 260 -14.20 -10.10 1.90
N ASN A 261 -14.64 -9.74 3.11
CA ASN A 261 -14.93 -10.70 4.19
C ASN A 261 -16.03 -11.71 3.81
N THR A 262 -17.03 -11.30 3.01
CA THR A 262 -18.08 -12.22 2.52
C THR A 262 -17.61 -13.17 1.40
N LEU A 263 -16.54 -12.83 0.65
CA LEU A 263 -16.09 -13.58 -0.53
C LEU A 263 -14.85 -14.46 -0.28
N SER A 264 -14.00 -14.16 0.72
CA SER A 264 -12.83 -14.98 1.06
C SER A 264 -12.98 -15.65 2.42
N ILE A 265 -13.28 -16.95 2.40
CA ILE A 265 -13.49 -17.80 3.60
C ILE A 265 -12.21 -17.95 4.46
N GLN A 266 -11.04 -17.53 3.99
CA GLN A 266 -9.76 -17.79 4.67
C GLN A 266 -9.11 -16.59 5.39
N SER A 267 -9.55 -15.35 5.15
CA SER A 267 -8.94 -14.14 5.74
C SER A 267 -9.98 -13.05 6.04
N GLY A 268 -11.07 -13.43 6.69
CA GLY A 268 -12.14 -12.52 7.08
C GLY A 268 -11.73 -11.56 8.19
N ASN A 269 -11.05 -10.47 7.85
CA ASN A 269 -10.71 -9.43 8.82
C ASN A 269 -12.00 -8.70 9.23
N ASP A 270 -12.47 -8.95 10.45
CA ASP A 270 -13.55 -8.16 11.04
C ASP A 270 -13.03 -6.76 11.36
N VAL A 271 -13.39 -5.79 10.51
CA VAL A 271 -13.00 -4.38 10.67
C VAL A 271 -13.89 -3.62 11.66
N THR A 272 -15.00 -4.24 12.10
CA THR A 272 -16.01 -3.65 12.98
C THR A 272 -15.41 -3.09 14.27
N PRO A 273 -14.54 -3.80 15.01
CA PRO A 273 -13.96 -3.28 16.24
C PRO A 273 -13.17 -1.99 16.03
N ILE A 274 -12.47 -1.86 14.89
CA ILE A 274 -11.65 -0.69 14.56
C ILE A 274 -12.56 0.51 14.29
N THR A 275 -13.61 0.33 13.48
CA THR A 275 -14.60 1.39 13.20
C THR A 275 -15.29 1.86 14.48
N MET A 276 -15.66 0.93 15.37
CA MET A 276 -16.30 1.27 16.65
C MET A 276 -15.35 2.02 17.58
N ALA A 277 -14.08 1.62 17.66
CA ALA A 277 -13.07 2.31 18.46
C ALA A 277 -12.84 3.75 17.97
N LEU A 278 -12.73 3.95 16.65
CA LEU A 278 -12.54 5.28 16.06
C LEU A 278 -13.73 6.21 16.26
N ASN A 279 -14.96 5.69 16.26
CA ASN A 279 -16.17 6.48 16.51
C ASN A 279 -16.43 6.80 17.99
N GLY A 280 -15.49 6.48 18.89
CA GLY A 280 -15.62 6.76 20.32
C GLY A 280 -16.67 5.90 21.03
N ALA A 281 -17.00 4.72 20.48
CA ALA A 281 -17.97 3.80 21.06
C ALA A 281 -17.54 3.27 22.44
N SER A 282 -16.24 3.33 22.76
CA SER A 282 -15.67 2.89 24.04
C SER A 282 -16.26 3.58 25.26
N ALA A 283 -16.74 4.82 25.13
CA ALA A 283 -17.41 5.55 26.20
C ALA A 283 -18.80 4.97 26.57
N TYR A 284 -19.40 4.16 25.69
CA TYR A 284 -20.72 3.56 25.88
C TYR A 284 -20.68 2.04 25.64
N PRO A 285 -20.17 1.24 26.59
CA PRO A 285 -19.85 -0.18 26.37
C PRO A 285 -21.04 -1.02 25.92
N THR A 286 -22.24 -0.78 26.48
CA THR A 286 -23.45 -1.56 26.15
C THR A 286 -23.95 -1.29 24.74
N ALA A 287 -23.88 -0.04 24.27
CA ALA A 287 -24.23 0.31 22.89
C ALA A 287 -23.17 -0.21 21.91
N CYS A 288 -21.90 -0.11 22.28
CA CYS A 288 -20.79 -0.63 21.49
C CYS A 288 -20.88 -2.14 21.29
N GLN A 289 -21.16 -2.91 22.35
CA GLN A 289 -21.27 -4.36 22.29
C GLN A 289 -22.43 -4.80 21.37
N ALA A 290 -23.60 -4.17 21.52
CA ALA A 290 -24.78 -4.42 20.70
C ALA A 290 -24.52 -4.11 19.20
N LEU A 291 -23.90 -2.97 18.90
CA LEU A 291 -23.54 -2.61 17.52
C LEU A 291 -22.48 -3.54 16.94
N THR A 292 -21.43 -3.86 17.71
CA THR A 292 -20.36 -4.77 17.27
C THR A 292 -20.94 -6.13 16.92
N ALA A 293 -21.77 -6.71 17.79
CA ALA A 293 -22.38 -8.02 17.56
C ALA A 293 -23.23 -8.07 16.28
N MET A 294 -24.00 -7.00 15.99
CA MET A 294 -24.83 -6.93 14.78
C MET A 294 -24.02 -6.66 13.52
N LEU A 295 -23.01 -5.79 13.58
CA LEU A 295 -22.20 -5.40 12.41
C LEU A 295 -21.20 -6.50 12.01
N SER A 296 -20.56 -7.16 12.97
CA SER A 296 -19.66 -8.30 12.71
C SER A 296 -20.38 -9.48 12.06
N LYS A 297 -21.64 -9.73 12.45
CA LYS A 297 -22.49 -10.79 11.86
C LYS A 297 -23.23 -10.32 10.60
N ASN A 298 -23.21 -9.03 10.31
CA ASN A 298 -23.99 -8.39 9.27
C ASN A 298 -25.50 -8.76 9.32
N THR A 299 -26.06 -8.86 10.53
CA THR A 299 -27.46 -9.24 10.77
C THR A 299 -28.00 -8.51 11.99
N LEU A 300 -29.23 -8.00 11.90
CA LEU A 300 -29.92 -7.40 13.05
C LEU A 300 -30.52 -8.48 13.93
N ASN A 301 -30.39 -8.31 15.24
CA ASN A 301 -31.08 -9.17 16.21
C ASN A 301 -32.01 -8.33 17.12
N PRO A 302 -33.20 -8.85 17.49
CA PRO A 302 -34.18 -8.08 18.26
C PRO A 302 -33.72 -7.69 19.68
N ALA A 303 -32.81 -8.48 20.26
CA ALA A 303 -32.28 -8.26 21.60
C ALA A 303 -31.37 -7.02 21.63
N ASP A 304 -30.36 -6.95 20.75
CA ASP A 304 -29.42 -5.84 20.66
C ASP A 304 -30.12 -4.57 20.16
N ILE A 305 -31.12 -4.68 19.29
CA ILE A 305 -31.98 -3.55 18.92
C ILE A 305 -32.73 -2.99 20.13
N THR A 306 -33.21 -3.85 21.03
CA THR A 306 -33.89 -3.40 22.25
C THR A 306 -32.91 -2.70 23.20
N VAL A 307 -31.66 -3.20 23.30
CA VAL A 307 -30.59 -2.56 24.07
C VAL A 307 -30.27 -1.18 23.52
N LEU A 308 -30.10 -1.06 22.19
CA LEU A 308 -29.84 0.23 21.55
C LEU A 308 -31.01 1.20 21.71
N TYR A 309 -32.24 0.74 21.50
CA TYR A 309 -33.43 1.54 21.71
C TYR A 309 -33.49 2.12 23.13
N ARG A 310 -33.19 1.30 24.15
CA ARG A 310 -33.12 1.76 25.54
C ARG A 310 -32.03 2.81 25.74
N ASN A 311 -30.84 2.59 25.17
CA ASN A 311 -29.71 3.50 25.32
C ASN A 311 -29.95 4.86 24.64
N TYR A 312 -30.58 4.90 23.47
CA TYR A 312 -30.89 6.15 22.76
C TYR A 312 -32.10 6.91 23.34
N ASN A 313 -32.93 6.23 24.14
CA ASN A 313 -34.00 6.85 24.94
C ASN A 313 -33.56 7.24 26.35
N ALA A 314 -32.34 6.89 26.77
CA ALA A 314 -31.79 7.28 28.05
C ALA A 314 -31.55 8.81 28.11
N PRO A 315 -31.48 9.41 29.32
CA PRO A 315 -31.19 10.83 29.48
C PRO A 315 -29.79 11.25 28.99
N ASP A 316 -28.86 10.30 28.89
CA ASP A 316 -27.54 10.49 28.27
C ASP A 316 -27.33 9.48 27.13
N PRO A 317 -27.82 9.78 25.91
CA PRO A 317 -27.72 8.86 24.80
C PRO A 317 -26.29 8.85 24.20
N PRO A 318 -25.87 7.72 23.59
CA PRO A 318 -24.60 7.64 22.88
C PRO A 318 -24.51 8.64 21.70
N PRO A 319 -23.30 8.95 21.19
CA PRO A 319 -23.11 9.79 20.02
C PRO A 319 -23.94 9.32 18.83
N ILE A 320 -24.50 10.27 18.08
CA ILE A 320 -25.37 9.94 16.93
C ILE A 320 -24.57 9.30 15.79
N ASP A 321 -23.27 9.60 15.71
CA ASP A 321 -22.38 9.04 14.70
C ASP A 321 -22.28 7.50 14.76
N LEU A 322 -22.53 6.90 15.93
CA LEU A 322 -22.50 5.43 16.09
C LEU A 322 -23.60 4.73 15.29
N ILE A 323 -24.84 5.25 15.36
CA ILE A 323 -25.98 4.71 14.58
C ILE A 323 -26.03 5.22 13.14
N ARG A 324 -25.26 6.27 12.82
CA ARG A 324 -25.08 6.75 11.44
C ARG A 324 -24.02 5.97 10.65
N THR A 325 -23.66 4.78 11.13
CA THR A 325 -22.83 3.85 10.37
C THR A 325 -23.62 3.35 9.15
N PRO A 326 -23.14 3.55 7.90
CA PRO A 326 -23.91 3.20 6.70
C PRO A 326 -24.37 1.74 6.67
N GLN A 327 -23.52 0.80 7.09
CA GLN A 327 -23.87 -0.62 7.18
C GLN A 327 -25.06 -0.85 8.12
N PHE A 328 -25.10 -0.18 9.28
CA PHE A 328 -26.22 -0.33 10.22
C PHE A 328 -27.53 0.21 9.62
N LEU A 329 -27.47 1.34 8.93
CA LEU A 329 -28.62 1.93 8.25
C LEU A 329 -29.11 1.04 7.09
N GLU A 330 -28.20 0.49 6.27
CA GLU A 330 -28.53 -0.47 5.21
C GLU A 330 -29.25 -1.69 5.81
N LEU A 331 -28.76 -2.25 6.92
CA LEU A 331 -29.41 -3.37 7.62
C LEU A 331 -30.81 -3.02 8.16
N LEU A 332 -31.01 -1.80 8.67
CA LEU A 332 -32.32 -1.33 9.13
C LEU A 332 -33.30 -1.18 7.96
N VAL A 333 -32.83 -0.59 6.86
CA VAL A 333 -33.62 -0.42 5.63
C VAL A 333 -34.00 -1.77 5.04
N ASP A 334 -33.05 -2.71 4.93
CA ASP A 334 -33.30 -4.07 4.46
C ASP A 334 -34.29 -4.80 5.36
N SER A 335 -34.20 -4.63 6.68
CA SER A 335 -35.15 -5.28 7.59
C SER A 335 -36.56 -4.68 7.50
N LEU A 336 -36.69 -3.38 7.19
CA LEU A 336 -37.98 -2.68 7.17
C LEU A 336 -38.65 -2.69 5.80
N PHE A 337 -37.91 -2.61 4.70
CA PHE A 337 -38.48 -2.37 3.37
C PHE A 337 -38.27 -3.52 2.38
N LYS A 338 -37.52 -4.57 2.74
CA LYS A 338 -37.33 -5.73 1.85
C LYS A 338 -38.65 -6.51 1.68
N PRO A 339 -39.11 -6.73 0.43
CA PRO A 339 -40.32 -7.50 0.18
C PRO A 339 -40.26 -8.90 0.78
N GLY A 340 -41.31 -9.30 1.49
CA GLY A 340 -41.43 -10.64 2.09
C GLY A 340 -40.85 -10.79 3.50
N VAL A 341 -40.18 -9.78 4.06
CA VAL A 341 -39.68 -9.82 5.45
C VAL A 341 -40.80 -9.41 6.41
N LYS A 342 -41.28 -10.36 7.22
CA LYS A 342 -42.25 -10.09 8.29
C LYS A 342 -41.53 -9.82 9.60
N LEU A 343 -41.53 -8.55 10.01
CA LEU A 343 -41.05 -8.14 11.32
C LEU A 343 -42.09 -8.44 12.41
N ASN A 344 -41.61 -8.85 13.59
CA ASN A 344 -42.47 -9.01 14.75
C ASN A 344 -43.02 -7.63 15.18
N PRO A 345 -44.35 -7.49 15.36
CA PRO A 345 -45.00 -6.23 15.73
C PRO A 345 -44.43 -5.58 17.02
N ASP A 346 -43.96 -6.37 17.98
CA ASP A 346 -43.41 -5.86 19.24
C ASP A 346 -42.07 -5.13 19.09
N TYR A 347 -41.30 -5.50 18.06
CA TYR A 347 -39.98 -4.92 17.80
C TYR A 347 -40.02 -3.86 16.71
N LYS A 348 -40.98 -3.92 15.79
CA LYS A 348 -41.20 -2.94 14.73
C LYS A 348 -41.04 -1.46 15.16
N PRO A 349 -41.72 -0.96 16.22
CA PRO A 349 -41.58 0.45 16.62
C PRO A 349 -40.15 0.80 17.06
N LYS A 350 -39.38 -0.16 17.59
CA LYS A 350 -37.98 0.06 18.00
C LYS A 350 -37.06 0.23 16.79
N TYR A 351 -37.26 -0.56 15.73
CA TYR A 351 -36.49 -0.45 14.48
C TYR A 351 -36.77 0.89 13.79
N ILE A 352 -38.05 1.27 13.68
CA ILE A 352 -38.49 2.55 13.12
C ILE A 352 -37.90 3.72 13.91
N HIS A 353 -37.96 3.65 15.24
CA HIS A 353 -37.40 4.69 16.10
C HIS A 353 -35.88 4.86 15.89
N LEU A 354 -35.10 3.77 15.82
CA LEU A 354 -33.65 3.87 15.60
C LEU A 354 -33.31 4.47 14.23
N LEU A 355 -34.04 4.07 13.17
CA LEU A 355 -33.85 4.63 11.84
C LEU A 355 -34.22 6.13 11.81
N ALA A 356 -35.37 6.49 12.37
CA ALA A 356 -35.82 7.87 12.48
C ALA A 356 -34.84 8.72 13.31
N TYR A 357 -34.33 8.18 14.42
CA TYR A 357 -33.36 8.86 15.27
C TYR A 357 -32.06 9.14 14.53
N GLY A 358 -31.54 8.18 13.76
CA GLY A 358 -30.35 8.38 12.93
C GLY A 358 -30.52 9.45 11.85
N ALA A 359 -31.72 9.56 11.28
CA ALA A 359 -32.03 10.50 10.20
C ALA A 359 -32.34 11.93 10.69
N SER A 360 -33.12 12.08 11.77
CA SER A 360 -33.72 13.36 12.18
C SER A 360 -32.99 14.07 13.32
N VAL A 361 -32.37 13.34 14.24
CA VAL A 361 -31.77 13.96 15.44
C VAL A 361 -30.49 14.67 15.05
N SER A 362 -30.39 15.96 15.38
CA SER A 362 -29.17 16.74 15.21
C SER A 362 -28.51 16.99 16.56
N GLU A 363 -27.20 16.76 16.60
CA GLU A 363 -26.36 17.06 17.74
C GLU A 363 -25.63 18.37 17.46
N VAL A 364 -25.87 19.38 18.30
CA VAL A 364 -25.08 20.61 18.25
C VAL A 364 -23.79 20.35 19.01
N GLN A 365 -22.65 20.43 18.30
CA GLN A 365 -21.35 20.18 18.91
C GLN A 365 -21.17 21.09 20.14
N PRO A 366 -20.86 20.52 21.32
CA PRO A 366 -20.63 21.33 22.49
C PRO A 366 -19.35 22.17 22.30
N LYS A 367 -19.43 23.47 22.60
CA LYS A 367 -18.22 24.25 22.91
C LYS A 367 -17.54 23.60 24.13
N LYS A 368 -16.19 23.58 24.16
CA LYS A 368 -15.39 22.91 25.21
C LYS A 368 -16.03 23.05 26.60
N GLY A 369 -16.47 21.93 27.19
CA GLY A 369 -17.03 21.87 28.55
C GLY A 369 -18.56 21.88 28.66
N GLN A 370 -19.32 22.04 27.57
CA GLN A 370 -20.79 21.95 27.60
C GLN A 370 -21.33 20.53 27.32
N LYS A 371 -22.48 20.21 27.92
CA LYS A 371 -23.25 19.00 27.61
C LYS A 371 -23.77 19.06 26.17
N ARG A 372 -23.86 17.90 25.52
CA ARG A 372 -24.41 17.75 24.16
C ARG A 372 -25.87 18.17 24.16
N THR A 373 -26.23 19.10 23.27
CA THR A 373 -27.64 19.49 23.08
C THR A 373 -28.18 18.74 21.87
N LEU A 374 -29.28 18.01 22.08
CA LEU A 374 -29.93 17.20 21.05
C LEU A 374 -31.22 17.87 20.63
N ASN A 375 -31.37 18.16 19.33
CA ASN A 375 -32.64 18.56 18.77
C ASN A 375 -33.41 17.30 18.33
N LYS A 376 -34.65 17.15 18.81
CA LYS A 376 -35.54 16.02 18.53
C LYS A 376 -36.88 16.46 17.91
N ASP A 377 -36.99 17.70 17.42
CA ASP A 377 -38.24 18.29 16.97
C ASP A 377 -38.86 17.53 15.79
N GLU A 378 -38.01 17.05 14.88
CA GLU A 378 -38.43 16.31 13.67
C GLU A 378 -38.60 14.80 13.89
N LEU A 379 -38.21 14.27 15.06
CA LEU A 379 -38.19 12.82 15.30
C LEU A 379 -39.58 12.17 15.19
N GLN A 380 -40.60 12.80 15.78
CA GLN A 380 -41.97 12.27 15.75
C GLN A 380 -42.60 12.30 14.34
N PRO A 381 -42.48 13.42 13.57
CA PRO A 381 -42.82 13.43 12.15
C PRO A 381 -42.13 12.33 11.34
N THR A 382 -40.80 12.16 11.50
CA THR A 382 -40.04 11.15 10.75
C THR A 382 -40.46 9.72 11.10
N ILE A 383 -40.75 9.42 12.37
CA ILE A 383 -41.28 8.12 12.79
C ILE A 383 -42.60 7.81 12.06
N ARG A 384 -43.54 8.77 12.03
CA ARG A 384 -44.83 8.60 11.37
C ARG A 384 -44.69 8.40 9.85
N ALA A 385 -43.79 9.14 9.22
CA ALA A 385 -43.51 8.98 7.78
C ALA A 385 -42.95 7.58 7.48
N ILE A 386 -41.93 7.12 8.22
CA ILE A 386 -41.34 5.78 8.03
C ILE A 386 -42.37 4.68 8.29
N GLU A 387 -43.19 4.81 9.34
CA GLU A 387 -44.23 3.84 9.66
C GLU A 387 -45.29 3.74 8.55
N THR A 388 -45.71 4.89 8.01
CA THR A 388 -46.68 4.96 6.92
C THR A 388 -46.13 4.28 5.67
N VAL A 389 -44.90 4.60 5.26
CA VAL A 389 -44.25 3.97 4.09
C VAL A 389 -44.03 2.48 4.32
N HIS A 390 -43.59 2.06 5.50
CA HIS A 390 -43.40 0.64 5.83
C HIS A 390 -44.71 -0.15 5.72
N ASN A 391 -45.83 0.40 6.22
CA ASN A 391 -47.14 -0.25 6.13
C ASN A 391 -47.60 -0.41 4.67
N ILE A 392 -47.29 0.56 3.81
CA ILE A 392 -47.59 0.50 2.38
C ILE A 392 -46.71 -0.56 1.70
N CYS A 393 -45.40 -0.58 1.96
CA CYS A 393 -44.47 -1.55 1.35
C CYS A 393 -44.70 -3.01 1.78
N ASN A 394 -45.16 -3.23 3.02
CA ASN A 394 -45.39 -4.58 3.57
C ASN A 394 -46.85 -5.05 3.43
N GLY A 395 -47.75 -4.12 3.06
CA GLY A 395 -49.09 -4.49 2.61
C GLY A 395 -48.98 -5.23 1.29
N ASN A 396 -49.45 -6.49 1.23
CA ASN A 396 -49.55 -7.29 0.01
C ASN A 396 -50.65 -6.74 -0.93
N LYS A 397 -50.59 -5.44 -1.20
CA LYS A 397 -51.59 -4.66 -1.92
C LYS A 397 -51.26 -4.68 -3.40
N GLY A 398 -52.26 -4.89 -4.25
CA GLY A 398 -52.09 -4.84 -5.70
C GLY A 398 -51.64 -3.45 -6.17
N SER A 399 -51.10 -3.36 -7.39
CA SER A 399 -50.62 -2.10 -7.99
C SER A 399 -51.67 -0.98 -7.98
N SER A 400 -52.96 -1.30 -8.03
CA SER A 400 -54.06 -0.34 -7.96
C SER A 400 -54.20 0.36 -6.60
N GLU A 401 -53.93 -0.33 -5.49
CA GLU A 401 -53.98 0.25 -4.13
C GLU A 401 -52.74 1.11 -3.84
N LEU A 402 -51.59 0.77 -4.45
CA LEU A 402 -50.39 1.60 -4.44
C LEU A 402 -50.61 2.95 -5.12
N ILE A 403 -51.40 2.99 -6.20
CA ILE A 403 -51.75 4.24 -6.90
C ILE A 403 -52.61 5.15 -6.00
N ALA A 404 -53.53 4.56 -5.22
CA ALA A 404 -54.37 5.33 -4.29
C ALA A 404 -53.56 5.97 -3.15
N GLU A 405 -52.50 5.29 -2.68
CA GLU A 405 -51.61 5.77 -1.62
C GLU A 405 -50.43 6.62 -2.13
N LEU A 406 -50.33 6.85 -3.46
CA LEU A 406 -49.21 7.54 -4.08
C LEU A 406 -49.02 8.97 -3.54
N SER A 407 -50.13 9.68 -3.27
CA SER A 407 -50.11 11.02 -2.66
C SER A 407 -49.48 11.00 -1.25
N THR A 408 -49.84 9.99 -0.46
CA THR A 408 -49.30 9.76 0.90
C THR A 408 -47.80 9.43 0.84
N ILE A 409 -47.37 8.63 -0.14
CA ILE A 409 -45.95 8.33 -0.36
C ILE A 409 -45.18 9.60 -0.72
N TYR A 410 -45.68 10.42 -1.65
CA TYR A 410 -45.00 11.66 -2.02
C TYR A 410 -44.89 12.67 -0.88
N GLN A 411 -45.87 12.71 0.03
CA GLN A 411 -45.77 13.52 1.24
C GLN A 411 -44.74 12.97 2.23
N SER A 412 -44.59 11.65 2.31
CA SER A 412 -43.65 10.97 3.21
C SER A 412 -42.21 10.94 2.68
N LEU A 413 -42.00 11.22 1.39
CA LEU A 413 -40.68 11.35 0.76
C LEU A 413 -40.05 12.74 0.92
N LYS A 414 -40.83 13.74 1.32
CA LYS A 414 -40.35 15.08 1.67
C LYS A 414 -39.81 15.06 3.09
#